data_AF-A0A972XQQ3-F1
#
_entry.id   AF-A0A972XQQ3-F1
#
_cell.length_a   1.000
_cell.length_b   1.000
_cell.length_c   1.000
_cell.angle_alpha   90.00
_cell.angle_beta   90.00
_cell.angle_gamma   90.00
#
_symmetry.space_group_name_H-M   'P 1'
#
loop_
_entity.id
_entity.type
_entity.pdbx_description
1 polymer ?
#
loop_
_entity_poly.entity_id
_entity_poly.type
_entity_poly.pdbx_seq_one_letter_code
_entity_poly.pdbx_strand_id
1 'polypeptide(L)' 'MLKIEVWRAPTADYTPLPVRYPDDAFIVAIATDAPQSLPAPTLLPVLDLNDPDSLAEYLVQNGHRFDYNADNYQF' A
#
# COMPACT_ATOMS: atom_id res chain seq x y z
N MET A 1 8.30 -9.00 -6.11
CA MET A 1 8.25 -7.53 -6.31
C MET A 1 7.52 -6.90 -5.14
N LEU A 2 8.05 -5.81 -4.57
CA LEU A 2 7.43 -5.09 -3.46
C LEU A 2 6.20 -4.29 -3.94
N LYS A 3 5.27 -3.99 -3.05
CA LYS A 3 4.04 -3.25 -3.38
C LYS A 3 3.55 -2.38 -2.23
N ILE A 4 2.73 -1.41 -2.58
CA ILE A 4 1.95 -0.60 -1.64
C ILE A 4 0.51 -1.05 -1.75
N GLU A 5 -0.12 -1.40 -0.63
CA GLU A 5 -1.53 -1.77 -0.61
C GLU A 5 -2.40 -0.51 -0.51
N VAL A 6 -3.36 -0.39 -1.42
CA VAL A 6 -4.37 0.67 -1.36
C VAL A 6 -5.60 0.09 -0.68
N TRP A 7 -5.99 0.67 0.46
CA TRP A 7 -7.20 0.28 1.17
C TRP A 7 -8.02 1.51 1.54
N ARG A 8 -9.32 1.45 1.25
CA ARG A 8 -10.30 2.47 1.64
C ARG A 8 -11.32 1.88 2.60
N ALA A 9 -11.77 2.71 3.53
CA ALA A 9 -12.83 2.28 4.44
C ALA A 9 -14.11 1.94 3.66
N PRO A 10 -14.87 0.91 4.10
CA PRO A 10 -16.16 0.61 3.51
C PRO A 10 -17.12 1.80 3.63
N THR A 11 -17.91 2.01 2.59
CA THR A 11 -19.04 2.97 2.60
C THR A 11 -20.31 2.26 2.13
N ALA A 12 -21.45 2.95 2.13
CA ALA A 12 -22.71 2.38 1.64
C ALA A 12 -22.60 1.88 0.18
N ASP A 13 -21.81 2.57 -0.64
CA ASP A 13 -21.67 2.28 -2.08
C ASP A 13 -20.37 1.53 -2.42
N TYR A 14 -19.54 1.22 -1.42
CA TYR A 14 -18.23 0.60 -1.62
C TYR A 14 -17.95 -0.50 -0.59
N THR A 15 -17.78 -1.73 -1.09
CA THR A 15 -17.29 -2.87 -0.30
C THR A 15 -15.81 -3.12 -0.65
N PRO A 16 -14.86 -2.95 0.30
CA PRO A 16 -13.46 -3.21 0.05
C PRO A 16 -13.17 -4.71 -0.02
N LEU A 17 -12.11 -5.05 -0.74
CA LEU A 17 -11.51 -6.39 -0.63
C LEU A 17 -10.83 -6.54 0.75
N PRO A 18 -10.69 -7.78 1.26
CA PRO A 18 -9.87 -8.03 2.43
C PRO A 18 -8.46 -7.48 2.25
N VAL A 19 -7.93 -6.84 3.29
CA VAL A 19 -6.52 -6.44 3.33
C VAL A 19 -5.62 -7.67 3.24
N ARG A 20 -4.45 -7.50 2.65
CA ARG A 20 -3.45 -8.57 2.57
C ARG A 20 -2.30 -8.36 3.54
N TYR A 21 -2.12 -7.15 4.08
CA TYR A 21 -1.28 -6.99 5.27
C TYR A 21 -2.04 -7.57 6.49
N PRO A 22 -1.35 -8.12 7.50
CA PRO A 22 0.09 -8.25 7.63
C PRO A 22 0.69 -9.49 6.94
N ASP A 23 -0.14 -10.35 6.35
CA ASP A 23 0.28 -11.69 5.90
C ASP A 23 1.10 -11.69 4.60
N ASP A 24 0.89 -10.70 3.73
CA ASP A 24 1.63 -10.54 2.48
C ASP A 24 2.92 -9.75 2.71
N ALA A 25 4.02 -10.49 2.87
CA ALA A 25 5.35 -9.95 3.15
C ALA A 25 5.92 -9.02 2.05
N PHE A 26 5.30 -8.94 0.88
CA PHE A 26 5.71 -8.00 -0.18
C PHE A 26 5.06 -6.61 -0.03
N ILE A 27 4.09 -6.44 0.87
CA ILE A 27 3.50 -5.14 1.20
C ILE A 27 4.46 -4.37 2.10
N VAL A 28 4.88 -3.20 1.64
CA VAL A 28 5.89 -2.37 2.35
C VAL A 28 5.37 -1.01 2.79
N ALA A 29 4.15 -0.66 2.40
CA ALA A 29 3.43 0.53 2.82
C ALA A 29 1.92 0.32 2.56
N ILE A 30 1.08 1.06 3.27
CA ILE A 30 -0.37 1.07 3.08
C ILE A 30 -0.76 2.49 2.71
N ALA A 31 -1.47 2.69 1.61
CA ALA A 31 -2.09 3.96 1.27
C ALA A 31 -3.57 3.88 1.62
N THR A 32 -4.05 4.77 2.50
CA THR A 32 -5.44 4.79 2.96
C THR A 32 -5.96 6.20 3.22
N ASP A 33 -7.28 6.37 3.11
CA ASP A 33 -8.02 7.57 3.54
C ASP A 33 -8.55 7.46 4.98
N ALA A 34 -8.39 6.29 5.62
CA ALA A 34 -8.93 6.00 6.94
C ALA A 34 -7.92 5.22 7.82
N PRO A 35 -6.79 5.83 8.19
CA PRO A 35 -5.71 5.13 8.90
C PRO A 35 -6.14 4.58 10.27
N GLN A 36 -7.11 5.22 10.92
CA GLN A 36 -7.64 4.77 12.21
C GLN A 36 -8.63 3.59 12.09
N SER A 37 -9.04 3.26 10.86
CA SER A 37 -10.00 2.18 10.58
C SER A 37 -9.35 0.95 9.94
N LEU A 38 -8.01 0.91 9.90
CA LEU A 38 -7.26 -0.22 9.38
C LEU A 38 -7.67 -1.53 10.08
N PRO A 39 -8.04 -2.60 9.33
CA PRO A 39 -8.49 -3.86 9.91
C PRO A 39 -7.51 -4.56 10.87
N ALA A 40 -6.21 -4.28 10.74
CA ALA A 40 -5.17 -4.78 11.62
C ALA A 40 -4.14 -3.68 11.95
N PRO A 41 -3.53 -3.70 13.14
CA PRO A 41 -2.43 -2.81 13.49
C PRO A 41 -1.18 -3.12 12.64
N THR A 42 -0.36 -2.10 12.38
CA THR A 42 0.81 -2.23 11.52
C THR A 42 1.91 -1.26 11.91
N LEU A 43 3.16 -1.63 11.62
CA LEU A 43 4.33 -0.76 11.69
C LEU A 43 4.78 -0.27 10.31
N LEU A 44 4.06 -0.67 9.25
CA LEU A 44 4.33 -0.18 7.90
C LEU A 44 4.01 1.32 7.81
N PRO A 45 4.72 2.07 6.96
CA PRO A 45 4.32 3.43 6.62
C PRO A 45 2.87 3.46 6.14
N VAL A 46 2.08 4.36 6.72
CA VAL A 46 0.70 4.62 6.31
C VAL A 46 0.66 5.97 5.61
N LEU A 47 0.31 5.95 4.33
CA LEU A 47 0.30 7.10 3.43
C LEU A 47 -1.13 7.61 3.29
N ASP A 48 -1.34 8.92 3.40
CA ASP A 48 -2.65 9.53 3.22
C ASP A 48 -3.02 9.55 1.72
N LEU A 49 -4.10 8.87 1.35
CA LEU A 49 -4.60 8.88 -0.03
C LEU A 49 -5.18 10.22 -0.47
N ASN A 50 -5.53 11.10 0.47
CA ASN A 50 -6.09 12.42 0.18
C ASN A 50 -5.02 13.50 0.04
N ASP A 51 -3.75 13.16 0.28
CA ASP A 51 -2.59 14.03 0.03
C ASP A 51 -1.74 13.45 -1.12
N PRO A 52 -2.14 13.72 -2.38
CA PRO A 52 -1.46 13.17 -3.55
C PRO A 52 -0.02 13.67 -3.71
N ASP A 53 0.29 14.87 -3.23
CA ASP A 53 1.62 15.46 -3.34
C ASP A 53 2.61 14.72 -2.42
N SER A 54 2.25 14.53 -1.14
CA SER A 54 3.05 13.75 -0.20
C SER A 54 3.17 12.29 -0.62
N LEU A 55 2.09 11.70 -1.16
CA LEU A 55 2.10 10.34 -1.69
C LEU A 55 3.08 10.21 -2.85
N ALA A 56 3.05 11.14 -3.82
CA ALA A 56 3.95 11.15 -4.96
C ALA A 56 5.41 11.33 -4.54
N GLU A 57 5.67 12.22 -3.57
CA GLU A 57 7.00 12.42 -3.02
C GLU A 57 7.55 11.13 -2.39
N TYR A 58 6.74 10.42 -1.58
CA TYR A 58 7.13 9.13 -1.01
C TYR A 58 7.50 8.11 -2.09
N LEU A 59 6.69 8.03 -3.16
CA LEU A 59 6.94 7.13 -4.29
C LEU A 59 8.26 7.43 -5.00
N VAL A 60 8.56 8.71 -5.26
CA VAL A 60 9.82 9.12 -5.90
C VAL A 60 11.02 8.79 -5.02
N GLN A 61 10.95 9.11 -3.72
CA GLN A 61 12.03 8.83 -2.77
C GLN A 61 12.29 7.32 -2.60
N ASN A 62 11.24 6.50 -2.67
CA ASN A 62 11.33 5.05 -2.50
C ASN A 62 11.36 4.26 -3.81
N GLY A 63 11.40 4.93 -4.97
CA GLY A 63 11.20 4.30 -6.28
C GLY A 63 12.13 3.13 -6.58
N HIS A 64 13.40 3.25 -6.18
CA HIS A 64 14.44 2.21 -6.31
C HIS A 64 14.07 0.85 -5.66
N ARG A 65 13.09 0.83 -4.74
CA ARG A 65 12.62 -0.41 -4.08
C ARG A 65 11.67 -1.22 -4.98
N PHE A 66 11.14 -0.61 -6.02
CA PHE A 66 10.12 -1.17 -6.91
C PHE A 66 10.67 -1.52 -8.29
N ASP A 67 12.00 -1.49 -8.46
CA ASP A 67 12.64 -1.82 -9.74
C ASP A 67 12.22 -3.20 -10.22
N TYR A 68 11.77 -3.25 -11.48
CA TYR A 68 11.43 -4.51 -12.13
C TYR A 68 12.71 -5.28 -12.40
N ASN A 69 12.79 -6.51 -11.88
CA ASN A 69 13.85 -7.45 -12.18
C ASN A 69 13.27 -8.62 -12.99
N ALA A 70 13.68 -8.72 -14.26
CA ALA A 70 13.22 -9.73 -15.19
C ALA A 70 13.63 -11.16 -14.79
N ASP A 71 14.75 -11.32 -14.08
CA ASP A 71 15.24 -12.63 -13.63
C ASP A 71 14.31 -13.27 -12.59
N ASN A 72 13.49 -12.45 -11.90
CA ASN A 72 12.47 -12.94 -10.96
C ASN A 72 11.28 -13.62 -11.67
N TYR A 73 11.24 -13.62 -13.01
CA TYR A 73 10.11 -14.10 -13.82
C TYR A 73 10.52 -15.05 -14.96
N GLN A 74 11.66 -15.76 -14.83
CA GLN A 74 12.05 -16.78 -15.82
C GLN A 74 11.12 -18.00 -15.74
N PHE A 75 10.55 -18.39 -16.89
CA PHE A 75 9.67 -19.55 -17.07
C PHE A 75 10.46 -20.83 -17.35
#